data_AF-A0A7R9DYE9-F1
#
_entry.id   AF-A0A7R9DYE9-F1
#
_cell.length_a   1.000
_cell.length_b   1.000
_cell.length_c   1.000
_cell.angle_alpha   90.00
_cell.angle_beta   90.00
_cell.angle_gamma   90.00
#
_symmetry.space_group_name_H-M   'P 1'
#
loop_
_entity.id
_entity.type
_entity.pdbx_description
1 polymer ?
#
loop_
_entity_poly.entity_id
_entity_poly.type
_entity_poly.pdbx_seq_one_letter_code
_entity_poly.pdbx_strand_id
1 'polypeptide(L)'
;MSLWTKAQQLQGDALKKVRAVYGEHFPIEVRHFMAAWIEENMCMDIDPENPHNEQFVANLVGSLIQELESKANSMMNTDDLFLARLRLIETANNFKVCVNKGIVGPGLGLLPDSNAEIAQQLDFLSRHTQETGGDLRKMEQEQEAFALQYHECTKLNGRQHKPKSEGTRLGLAGSYEESNTDYEGSQEKTME
;
A
#
# COMPACT_ATOMS: atom_id res chain seq x y z
N MET A 1 17.25 -8.78 1.74
CA MET A 1 15.89 -8.25 1.95
C MET A 1 15.03 -8.71 0.79
N SER A 2 13.86 -9.29 1.06
CA SER A 2 12.96 -9.76 -0.01
C SER A 2 12.46 -8.59 -0.87
N LEU A 3 12.07 -8.88 -2.10
CA LEU A 3 11.43 -7.92 -3.00
C LEU A 3 10.15 -7.38 -2.37
N TRP A 4 9.42 -8.22 -1.63
CA TRP A 4 8.25 -7.80 -0.87
C TRP A 4 8.55 -6.70 0.16
N THR A 5 9.65 -6.79 0.93
CA THR A 5 10.03 -5.74 1.88
C THR A 5 10.22 -4.39 1.19
N LYS A 6 10.80 -4.38 -0.01
CA LYS A 6 10.95 -3.16 -0.82
C LYS A 6 9.60 -2.64 -1.32
N ALA A 7 8.71 -3.54 -1.74
CA ALA A 7 7.37 -3.19 -2.20
C ALA A 7 6.51 -2.54 -1.09
N GLN A 8 6.69 -2.96 0.16
CA GLN A 8 5.98 -2.36 1.30
C GLN A 8 6.43 -0.94 1.64
N GLN A 9 7.63 -0.53 1.21
CA GLN A 9 8.14 0.84 1.41
C GLN A 9 7.57 1.84 0.40
N LEU A 10 6.87 1.36 -0.63
CA LEU A 10 6.18 2.21 -1.58
C LEU A 10 5.08 3.02 -0.86
N GLN A 11 4.82 4.23 -1.36
CA GLN A 11 3.78 5.12 -0.83
C GLN A 11 2.80 5.51 -1.93
N GLY A 12 1.68 6.12 -1.53
CA GLY A 12 0.67 6.60 -2.46
C GLY A 12 0.13 5.48 -3.36
N ASP A 13 -0.01 5.77 -4.65
CA ASP A 13 -0.70 4.87 -5.57
C ASP A 13 0.14 3.69 -6.03
N ALA A 14 1.47 3.76 -5.89
CA ALA A 14 2.34 2.62 -6.14
C ALA A 14 2.03 1.47 -5.17
N LEU A 15 1.84 1.79 -3.88
CA LEU A 15 1.44 0.79 -2.89
C LEU A 15 -0.01 0.32 -3.12
N LYS A 16 -0.93 1.21 -3.51
CA LYS A 16 -2.31 0.82 -3.84
C LYS A 16 -2.34 -0.17 -5.01
N LYS A 17 -1.54 0.07 -6.06
CA LYS A 17 -1.40 -0.85 -7.20
C LYS A 17 -0.86 -2.21 -6.76
N VAL A 18 0.17 -2.24 -5.92
CA VAL A 18 0.68 -3.49 -5.34
C VAL A 18 -0.39 -4.20 -4.52
N ARG A 19 -1.24 -3.49 -3.78
CA ARG A 19 -2.34 -4.12 -3.03
C ARG A 19 -3.45 -4.64 -3.94
N ALA A 20 -3.75 -3.92 -5.03
CA ALA A 20 -4.84 -4.23 -5.95
C ALA A 20 -4.62 -5.51 -6.77
N VAL A 21 -3.37 -5.96 -6.95
CA VAL A 21 -3.08 -7.22 -7.65
C VAL A 21 -3.37 -8.46 -6.80
N TYR A 22 -3.55 -8.30 -5.49
CA TYR A 22 -3.93 -9.38 -4.59
C TYR A 22 -5.45 -9.43 -4.47
N GLY A 23 -6.03 -10.58 -4.81
CA GLY A 23 -7.47 -10.82 -4.85
C GLY A 23 -7.85 -12.12 -4.15
N GLU A 24 -9.07 -12.57 -4.36
CA GLU A 24 -9.64 -13.73 -3.67
C GLU A 24 -8.88 -15.04 -3.94
N HIS A 25 -8.32 -15.19 -5.15
CA HIS A 25 -7.54 -16.38 -5.53
C HIS A 25 -6.11 -16.41 -4.97
N PHE A 26 -5.54 -15.24 -4.68
CA PHE A 26 -4.19 -15.11 -4.14
C PHE A 26 -4.13 -13.92 -3.17
N PRO A 27 -4.45 -14.15 -1.89
CA PRO A 27 -4.57 -13.08 -0.91
C PRO A 27 -3.21 -12.49 -0.52
N ILE A 28 -3.21 -11.20 -0.15
CA ILE A 28 -1.99 -10.44 0.16
C ILE A 28 -1.24 -11.01 1.39
N GLU A 29 -1.96 -11.68 2.29
CA GLU A 29 -1.43 -12.38 3.44
C GLU A 29 -0.46 -13.48 2.99
N VAL A 30 -0.84 -14.26 1.98
CA VAL A 30 0.00 -15.33 1.44
C VAL A 30 1.29 -14.74 0.87
N ARG A 31 1.19 -13.64 0.11
CA ARG A 31 2.38 -12.92 -0.36
C ARG A 31 3.26 -12.47 0.81
N HIS A 32 2.65 -11.89 1.84
CA HIS A 32 3.37 -11.32 2.97
C HIS A 32 4.13 -12.39 3.76
N PHE A 33 3.48 -13.51 4.10
CA PHE A 33 4.06 -14.54 4.94
C PHE A 33 4.96 -15.53 4.18
N MET A 34 4.75 -15.67 2.87
CA MET A 34 5.52 -16.59 2.01
C MET A 34 6.49 -15.86 1.08
N ALA A 35 6.76 -14.56 1.31
CA ALA A 35 7.58 -13.73 0.42
C ALA A 35 8.92 -14.37 0.05
N ALA A 36 9.65 -14.92 1.03
CA ALA A 36 10.95 -15.57 0.80
C ALA A 36 10.81 -16.81 -0.09
N TRP A 37 9.89 -17.71 0.25
CA TRP A 37 9.68 -18.95 -0.51
C TRP A 37 9.24 -18.68 -1.95
N ILE A 38 8.30 -17.74 -2.15
CA ILE A 38 7.80 -17.36 -3.48
C ILE A 38 8.93 -16.79 -4.34
N GLU A 39 9.77 -15.92 -3.78
CA GLU A 39 10.87 -15.30 -4.52
C GLU A 39 11.95 -16.30 -4.94
N GLU A 40 12.13 -17.38 -4.18
CA GLU A 40 13.08 -18.44 -4.49
C GLU A 40 12.52 -19.47 -5.49
N ASN A 41 11.22 -19.79 -5.42
CA ASN A 41 10.63 -20.91 -6.16
C ASN A 41 9.72 -20.51 -7.34
N MET A 42 9.14 -19.30 -7.31
CA MET A 42 8.18 -18.83 -8.33
C MET A 42 8.73 -17.73 -9.25
N CYS A 43 10.02 -17.42 -9.18
CA CYS A 43 10.67 -16.47 -10.10
C CYS A 43 10.93 -17.05 -11.50
N MET A 44 10.17 -18.07 -11.92
CA MET A 44 10.37 -18.77 -13.18
C MET A 44 9.34 -18.30 -14.20
N ASP A 45 9.80 -18.07 -15.43
CA ASP A 45 8.94 -17.78 -16.57
C ASP A 45 8.26 -19.09 -17.01
N ILE A 46 7.09 -19.36 -16.45
CA ILE A 46 6.31 -20.55 -16.78
C ILE A 46 5.53 -20.23 -18.05
N ASP A 47 5.97 -20.78 -19.17
CA ASP A 47 5.23 -20.72 -20.43
C ASP A 47 3.91 -21.53 -20.31
N PRO A 48 2.74 -20.87 -20.38
CA PRO A 48 1.45 -21.56 -20.26
C PRO A 48 1.12 -22.46 -21.45
N GLU A 49 1.80 -22.32 -22.60
CA GLU A 49 1.58 -23.20 -23.77
C GLU A 49 2.42 -24.48 -23.74
N ASN A 50 3.34 -24.63 -22.79
CA ASN A 50 4.20 -25.81 -22.71
C ASN A 50 3.53 -26.94 -21.91
N PRO A 51 3.14 -28.07 -22.54
CA PRO A 51 2.47 -29.18 -21.86
C PRO A 51 3.34 -29.86 -20.79
N HIS A 52 4.66 -29.69 -20.86
CA HIS A 52 5.57 -30.21 -19.85
C HIS A 52 5.47 -29.43 -18.52
N ASN A 53 4.96 -28.20 -18.55
CA ASN A 53 4.82 -27.35 -17.38
C ASN A 53 3.64 -27.77 -16.49
N GLU A 54 2.66 -28.52 -16.98
CA GLU A 54 1.49 -28.93 -16.19
C GLU A 54 1.89 -29.74 -14.96
N GLN A 55 2.73 -30.77 -15.14
CA GLN A 55 3.19 -31.60 -14.04
C GLN A 55 4.10 -30.83 -13.08
N PHE A 56 4.93 -29.94 -13.62
CA PHE A 56 5.79 -29.07 -12.82
C PHE A 56 4.98 -28.10 -11.96
N VAL A 57 3.96 -27.46 -12.53
CA VAL A 57 3.03 -26.55 -11.83
C VAL A 57 2.26 -27.30 -10.76
N ALA A 58 1.75 -28.50 -11.05
CA ALA A 58 1.07 -29.33 -10.05
C ALA A 58 1.98 -29.64 -8.85
N ASN A 59 3.25 -29.99 -9.11
CA ASN A 59 4.23 -30.24 -8.06
C ASN A 59 4.57 -28.95 -7.27
N LEU A 60 4.75 -27.82 -7.96
CA LEU A 60 5.03 -26.53 -7.35
C LEU A 60 3.89 -26.05 -6.45
N VAL A 61 2.64 -26.18 -6.90
CA VAL A 61 1.45 -25.88 -6.10
C VAL A 61 1.36 -26.83 -4.90
N GLY A 62 1.68 -28.10 -5.09
CA GLY A 62 1.79 -29.07 -3.99
C GLY A 62 2.80 -28.64 -2.93
N SER A 63 3.99 -28.18 -3.34
CA SER A 63 5.01 -27.64 -2.43
C SER A 63 4.56 -26.35 -1.74
N LEU A 64 3.89 -25.44 -2.46
CA LEU A 64 3.33 -24.22 -1.87
C LEU A 64 2.30 -24.53 -0.78
N ILE A 65 1.40 -25.50 -1.03
CA ILE A 65 0.40 -25.93 -0.05
C ILE A 65 1.09 -26.43 1.23
N GLN A 66 2.12 -27.27 1.10
CA GLN A 66 2.86 -27.77 2.26
C GLN A 66 3.53 -26.65 3.06
N GLU A 67 4.11 -25.66 2.38
CA GLU A 67 4.73 -24.50 3.03
C GLU A 67 3.70 -23.61 3.73
N LEU A 68 2.54 -23.38 3.11
CA LEU A 68 1.44 -22.63 3.73
C LEU A 68 0.97 -23.29 5.03
N GLU A 69 0.80 -24.61 5.02
CA GLU A 69 0.39 -25.39 6.19
C GLU A 69 1.47 -25.37 7.28
N SER A 70 2.73 -25.60 6.90
CA SER A 70 3.87 -25.53 7.81
C SER A 70 3.96 -24.15 8.48
N LYS A 71 3.84 -23.09 7.68
CA LYS A 71 3.85 -21.70 8.15
C LYS A 71 2.68 -21.42 9.07
N ALA A 72 1.46 -21.85 8.72
CA ALA A 72 0.28 -21.69 9.57
C ALA A 72 0.40 -22.45 10.90
N ASN A 73 0.99 -23.65 10.90
CA ASN A 73 1.24 -24.43 12.12
C ASN A 73 2.25 -23.75 13.04
N SER A 74 3.29 -23.11 12.47
CA SER A 74 4.26 -22.34 13.27
C SER A 74 3.63 -21.15 14.00
N MET A 75 2.48 -20.65 13.52
CA MET A 75 1.73 -19.52 14.10
C MET A 75 0.65 -19.95 15.11
N MET A 76 0.48 -21.26 15.37
CA MET A 76 -0.63 -21.78 16.18
C MET A 76 -0.65 -21.26 17.62
N ASN A 77 0.51 -20.89 18.18
CA ASN A 77 0.65 -20.40 19.56
C ASN A 77 0.73 -18.87 19.65
N THR A 78 0.38 -18.14 18.58
CA THR A 78 0.43 -16.68 18.54
C THR A 78 -0.96 -16.11 18.32
N ASP A 79 -1.58 -15.63 19.40
CA ASP A 79 -2.97 -15.18 19.40
C ASP A 79 -3.22 -14.00 18.44
N ASP A 80 -2.26 -13.08 18.32
CA ASP A 80 -2.35 -11.92 17.41
C ASP A 80 -2.30 -12.29 15.92
N LEU A 81 -1.87 -13.52 15.59
CA LEU A 81 -1.73 -14.02 14.22
C LEU A 81 -2.84 -14.98 13.83
N PHE A 82 -3.89 -15.11 14.64
CA PHE A 82 -5.01 -16.01 14.35
C PHE A 82 -5.62 -15.77 12.96
N LEU A 83 -5.91 -14.51 12.60
CA LEU A 83 -6.48 -14.18 11.29
C LEU A 83 -5.53 -14.52 10.14
N ALA A 84 -4.23 -14.24 10.31
CA ALA A 84 -3.22 -14.60 9.32
C ALA A 84 -3.17 -16.13 9.12
N ARG A 85 -3.13 -16.89 10.22
CA ARG A 85 -3.16 -18.36 10.19
C ARG A 85 -4.40 -18.88 9.47
N LEU A 86 -5.58 -18.35 9.80
CA LEU A 86 -6.84 -18.74 9.16
C LEU A 86 -6.75 -18.51 7.64
N ARG A 87 -6.28 -17.33 7.20
CA ARG A 87 -6.11 -17.02 5.77
C ARG A 87 -5.13 -17.94 5.05
N LEU A 88 -4.02 -18.31 5.67
CA LEU A 88 -3.07 -19.26 5.07
C LEU A 88 -3.69 -20.64 4.87
N ILE A 89 -4.45 -21.13 5.86
CA ILE A 89 -5.14 -22.42 5.80
C ILE A 89 -6.29 -22.41 4.77
N GLU A 90 -7.10 -21.34 4.74
CA GLU A 90 -8.16 -21.17 3.74
C GLU A 90 -7.58 -21.20 2.32
N THR A 91 -6.49 -20.47 2.08
CA THR A 91 -5.84 -20.45 0.77
C THR A 91 -5.30 -21.82 0.39
N ALA A 92 -4.62 -22.51 1.32
CA ALA A 92 -4.11 -23.86 1.08
C ALA A 92 -5.22 -24.84 0.68
N ASN A 93 -6.38 -24.78 1.36
CA ASN A 93 -7.54 -25.59 1.03
C ASN A 93 -8.14 -25.23 -0.35
N ASN A 94 -8.20 -23.95 -0.69
CA ASN A 94 -8.66 -23.50 -2.00
C ASN A 94 -7.77 -24.04 -3.13
N PHE A 95 -6.44 -24.01 -2.95
CA PHE A 95 -5.51 -24.61 -3.91
C PHE A 95 -5.68 -26.12 -4.05
N LYS A 96 -5.90 -26.85 -2.95
CA LYS A 96 -6.21 -28.30 -3.02
C LYS A 96 -7.47 -28.58 -3.82
N VAL A 97 -8.52 -27.77 -3.67
CA VAL A 97 -9.77 -27.92 -4.42
C VAL A 97 -9.53 -27.65 -5.91
N CYS A 98 -8.74 -26.62 -6.26
CA CYS A 98 -8.37 -26.35 -7.65
C CYS A 98 -7.58 -27.51 -8.29
N VAL A 99 -6.62 -28.10 -7.56
CA VAL A 99 -5.86 -29.26 -8.05
C VAL A 99 -6.75 -30.50 -8.21
N ASN A 100 -7.65 -30.76 -7.27
CA ASN A 100 -8.54 -31.94 -7.29
C ASN A 100 -9.71 -31.84 -8.27
N LYS A 101 -10.10 -30.64 -8.72
CA LYS A 101 -11.20 -30.42 -9.69
C LYS A 101 -10.80 -30.70 -11.15
N GLY A 102 -9.56 -31.13 -11.41
CA GLY A 102 -9.18 -31.72 -12.70
C GLY A 102 -9.10 -30.74 -13.86
N ILE A 103 -8.05 -29.92 -13.88
CA ILE A 103 -7.46 -29.44 -15.15
C ILE A 103 -6.42 -30.48 -15.56
N VAL A 104 -6.89 -31.60 -16.12
CA VAL A 104 -6.11 -32.56 -16.92
C VAL A 104 -7.09 -33.37 -17.78
N GLY A 105 -7.40 -32.88 -18.97
CA GLY A 105 -8.24 -33.59 -19.94
C GLY A 105 -8.71 -32.69 -21.09
N PRO A 106 -8.28 -32.92 -22.34
CA PRO A 106 -8.73 -32.14 -23.48
C PRO A 106 -10.11 -32.65 -23.93
N GLY A 107 -11.13 -31.81 -23.74
CA GLY A 107 -12.41 -31.92 -24.45
C GLY A 107 -13.61 -32.36 -23.60
N LEU A 108 -14.33 -31.37 -23.05
CA LEU A 108 -15.78 -31.19 -23.19
C LEU A 108 -16.20 -29.97 -22.35
N GLY A 109 -16.59 -28.89 -23.04
CA GLY A 109 -17.11 -27.70 -22.40
C GLY A 109 -18.49 -27.93 -21.79
N LEU A 110 -18.74 -27.27 -20.65
CA LEU A 110 -19.78 -26.27 -20.45
C LEU A 110 -19.67 -25.73 -19.01
N LEU A 111 -18.66 -24.91 -18.78
CA LEU A 111 -18.66 -23.82 -17.81
C LEU A 111 -18.01 -22.64 -18.54
N PRO A 112 -18.43 -21.37 -18.31
CA PRO A 112 -17.86 -20.24 -19.02
C PRO A 112 -16.36 -20.26 -18.77
N ASP A 113 -15.57 -20.22 -19.85
CA ASP A 113 -14.12 -20.33 -19.81
C ASP A 113 -13.58 -19.40 -18.74
N SER A 114 -13.14 -19.95 -17.60
CA SER A 114 -12.53 -19.17 -16.52
C SER A 114 -11.34 -18.38 -17.05
N ASN A 115 -10.67 -18.87 -18.10
CA ASN A 115 -9.62 -18.16 -18.82
C ASN A 115 -10.12 -16.93 -19.58
N ALA A 116 -11.33 -16.99 -20.17
CA ALA A 116 -11.94 -15.83 -20.83
C ALA A 116 -12.41 -14.79 -19.79
N GLU A 117 -12.88 -15.23 -18.64
CA GLU A 117 -13.22 -14.36 -17.51
C GLU A 117 -11.97 -13.69 -16.93
N ILE A 118 -10.89 -14.45 -16.72
CA ILE A 118 -9.59 -13.93 -16.28
C ILE A 118 -9.03 -12.92 -17.30
N ALA A 119 -9.13 -13.22 -18.61
CA ALA A 119 -8.69 -12.30 -19.65
C ALA A 119 -9.47 -10.98 -19.64
N GLN A 120 -10.80 -11.03 -19.46
CA GLN A 120 -11.62 -9.81 -19.34
C GLN A 120 -11.28 -9.00 -18.08
N GLN A 121 -11.01 -9.68 -16.96
CA GLN A 121 -10.61 -9.03 -15.72
C GLN A 121 -9.21 -8.38 -15.84
N LEU A 122 -8.27 -9.03 -16.53
CA LEU A 122 -6.94 -8.47 -16.82
C LEU A 122 -7.02 -7.23 -17.72
N ASP A 123 -7.88 -7.27 -18.74
CA ASP A 123 -8.13 -6.13 -19.63
C ASP A 123 -8.75 -4.95 -18.89
N PHE A 124 -9.70 -5.24 -17.99
CA PHE A 124 -10.32 -4.25 -17.12
C PHE A 124 -9.28 -3.62 -16.18
N LEU A 125 -8.45 -4.45 -15.54
CA LEU A 125 -7.40 -3.99 -14.63
C LEU A 125 -6.35 -3.15 -15.37
N SER A 126 -5.95 -3.53 -16.59
CA SER A 126 -4.99 -2.77 -17.40
C SER A 126 -5.52 -1.40 -17.79
N ARG A 127 -6.75 -1.32 -18.32
CA ARG A 127 -7.38 -0.03 -18.67
C ARG A 127 -7.49 0.87 -17.47
N HIS A 128 -7.99 0.34 -16.35
CA HIS A 128 -8.18 1.16 -15.17
C HIS A 128 -6.86 1.59 -14.53
N THR A 129 -5.82 0.76 -14.61
CA THR A 129 -4.45 1.12 -14.18
C THR A 129 -3.86 2.24 -15.03
N GLN A 130 -4.13 2.24 -16.34
CA GLN A 130 -3.69 3.28 -17.27
C GLN A 130 -4.43 4.60 -17.00
N GLU A 131 -5.74 4.56 -16.81
CA GLU A 131 -6.59 5.71 -16.46
C GLU A 131 -6.14 6.33 -15.13
N THR A 132 -6.02 5.52 -14.08
CA THR A 132 -5.52 5.97 -12.77
C THR A 132 -4.11 6.56 -12.90
N GLY A 133 -3.24 5.96 -13.73
CA GLY A 133 -1.91 6.51 -14.01
C GLY A 133 -1.93 7.85 -14.78
N GLY A 134 -2.99 8.13 -15.52
CA GLY A 134 -3.25 9.42 -16.14
C GLY A 134 -3.69 10.46 -15.11
N ASP A 135 -4.67 10.10 -14.27
CA ASP A 135 -5.22 10.99 -13.24
C ASP A 135 -4.16 11.43 -12.23
N LEU A 136 -3.23 10.53 -11.85
CA LEU A 136 -2.13 10.87 -10.96
C LEU A 136 -1.16 11.87 -11.56
N ARG A 137 -0.82 11.67 -12.84
CA ARG A 137 0.06 12.59 -13.54
C ARG A 137 -0.54 13.99 -13.63
N LYS A 138 -1.86 14.04 -13.82
CA LYS A 138 -2.62 15.30 -13.80
C LYS A 138 -2.60 15.94 -12.41
N MET A 139 -2.83 15.16 -11.35
CA MET A 139 -2.80 15.64 -9.98
C MET A 139 -1.41 16.17 -9.57
N GLU A 140 -0.33 15.49 -9.97
CA GLU A 140 1.05 15.95 -9.76
C GLU A 140 1.28 17.30 -10.45
N GLN A 141 0.87 17.44 -11.71
CA GLN A 141 0.96 18.71 -12.44
C GLN A 141 0.14 19.82 -11.78
N GLU A 142 -1.05 19.52 -11.27
CA GLU A 142 -1.89 20.48 -10.54
C GLU A 142 -1.26 20.89 -9.20
N GLN A 143 -0.63 19.95 -8.49
CA GLN A 143 0.09 20.24 -7.25
C GLN A 143 1.32 21.12 -7.50
N GLU A 144 2.10 20.82 -8.54
CA GLU A 144 3.24 21.64 -8.96
C GLU A 144 2.78 23.05 -9.35
N ALA A 145 1.70 23.15 -10.14
CA ALA A 145 1.12 24.43 -10.54
C ALA A 145 0.65 25.24 -9.32
N PHE A 146 -0.01 24.60 -8.35
CA PHE A 146 -0.46 25.26 -7.12
C PHE A 146 0.73 25.73 -6.27
N ALA A 147 1.76 24.90 -6.10
CA ALA A 147 2.94 25.25 -5.33
C ALA A 147 3.68 26.46 -5.93
N LEU A 148 3.80 26.50 -7.26
CA LEU A 148 4.34 27.64 -7.99
C LEU A 148 3.49 28.89 -7.76
N GLN A 149 2.17 28.79 -7.92
CA GLN A 149 1.24 29.90 -7.72
C GLN A 149 1.26 30.44 -6.28
N TYR A 150 1.28 29.57 -5.28
CA TYR A 150 1.36 29.96 -3.87
C TYR A 150 2.67 30.69 -3.57
N HIS A 151 3.79 30.17 -4.08
CA HIS A 151 5.08 30.82 -3.94
C HIS A 151 5.09 32.22 -4.57
N GLU A 152 4.52 32.35 -5.77
CA GLU A 152 4.39 33.64 -6.46
C GLU A 152 3.50 34.64 -5.70
N CYS A 153 2.32 34.21 -5.24
CA CYS A 153 1.43 35.03 -4.41
C CYS A 153 2.09 35.48 -3.11
N THR A 154 2.81 34.59 -2.43
CA THR A 154 3.55 34.90 -1.20
C THR A 154 4.64 35.94 -1.45
N LYS A 155 5.37 35.78 -2.56
CA LYS A 155 6.43 36.73 -2.98
C LYS A 155 5.86 38.10 -3.35
N LEU A 156 4.69 38.15 -4.00
CA LEU A 156 4.02 39.41 -4.35
C LEU A 156 3.44 40.12 -3.12
N ASN A 157 2.79 39.40 -2.19
CA ASN A 157 2.28 39.98 -0.95
C ASN A 157 3.40 40.46 -0.01
N GLY A 158 4.50 39.72 0.09
CA GLY A 158 5.67 40.13 0.88
C GLY A 158 6.37 41.37 0.31
N ARG A 159 6.18 41.69 -0.97
CA ARG A 159 6.71 42.91 -1.60
C ARG A 159 5.84 44.14 -1.35
N GLN A 160 4.55 43.99 -1.04
CA GLN A 160 3.67 45.12 -0.71
C GLN A 160 3.83 45.64 0.73
N HIS A 161 4.43 44.84 1.64
CA HIS A 161 4.60 45.19 3.05
C HIS A 161 6.02 45.61 3.45
N LYS A 162 6.90 46.04 2.53
CA LYS A 162 8.10 46.80 2.95
C LYS A 162 7.71 48.27 3.15
N PRO A 163 7.57 48.77 4.40
CA PRO A 163 7.50 50.20 4.63
C PRO A 163 8.83 50.81 4.17
N LYS A 164 8.75 51.89 3.38
CA LYS A 164 9.89 52.76 3.09
C LYS A 164 10.38 53.32 4.43
N SER A 165 11.49 52.80 4.95
CA SER A 165 12.17 53.43 6.08
C SER A 165 12.90 54.67 5.57
N GLU A 166 12.19 55.80 5.54
CA GLU A 166 12.83 57.12 5.49
C GLU A 166 13.44 57.41 6.86
N GLY A 167 14.75 57.58 6.88
CA GLY A 167 15.48 58.02 8.06
C GLY A 167 15.17 59.48 8.36
N THR A 168 14.97 59.81 9.64
CA THR A 168 15.30 61.11 10.22
C THR A 168 15.55 60.95 11.73
N ARG A 169 16.51 61.74 12.19
CA ARG A 169 17.26 61.73 13.46
C ARG A 169 16.54 62.52 14.57
N LEU A 170 16.92 62.22 15.83
CA LEU A 170 16.95 63.07 17.05
C LEU A 170 15.71 63.16 17.97
N GLY A 171 15.95 63.01 19.28
CA GLY A 171 15.17 63.66 20.35
C GLY A 171 15.06 62.89 21.67
N LEU A 172 15.68 63.41 22.73
CA LEU A 172 15.66 62.96 24.14
C LEU A 172 14.36 63.31 24.91
N ALA A 173 14.12 62.58 26.03
CA ALA A 173 13.45 62.92 27.31
C ALA A 173 12.34 61.91 27.69
N GLY A 174 12.46 61.12 28.76
CA GLY A 174 12.01 61.41 30.14
C GLY A 174 10.53 60.98 30.32
N SER A 175 9.97 60.42 31.40
CA SER A 175 10.35 59.94 32.74
C SER A 175 9.02 59.50 33.43
N TYR A 176 9.04 58.52 34.36
CA TYR A 176 7.95 58.10 35.30
C TYR A 176 6.70 57.42 34.66
N GLU A 177 5.98 56.45 35.25
CA GLU A 177 5.72 56.08 36.66
C GLU A 177 5.64 54.55 36.91
N GLU A 178 5.86 54.18 38.17
CA GLU A 178 5.58 52.88 38.78
C GLU A 178 4.08 52.59 38.89
N SER A 179 3.70 51.31 38.81
CA SER A 179 2.49 50.78 39.45
C SER A 179 2.70 49.31 39.75
N ASN A 180 3.09 49.04 40.99
CA ASN A 180 3.17 47.72 41.57
C ASN A 180 1.79 47.37 42.15
N THR A 181 1.19 46.24 41.78
CA THR A 181 0.18 45.57 42.60
C THR A 181 0.44 44.07 42.56
N ASP A 182 1.11 43.60 43.60
CA ASP A 182 1.02 42.25 44.11
C ASP A 182 -0.46 41.90 44.43
N TYR A 183 -0.91 40.72 44.02
CA TYR A 183 -1.88 39.96 44.79
C TYR A 183 -1.55 38.47 44.68
N GLU A 184 -1.12 37.93 45.82
CA GLU A 184 -0.92 36.51 46.11
C GLU A 184 -2.21 35.69 45.96
N GLY A 185 -2.04 34.37 45.85
CA GLY A 185 -2.87 33.46 46.66
C GLY A 185 -3.46 32.24 45.97
N SER A 186 -2.75 31.11 46.12
CA SER A 186 -3.24 29.84 46.67
C SER A 186 -4.47 29.15 46.03
N GLN A 187 -4.25 28.03 45.33
CA GLN A 187 -4.28 26.64 45.84
C GLN A 187 -5.66 25.95 45.77
N GLU A 188 -5.61 24.74 45.21
CA GLU A 188 -6.40 23.54 45.54
C GLU A 188 -7.94 23.60 45.51
N LYS A 189 -8.55 22.79 44.63
CA LYS A 189 -9.27 21.60 45.11
C LYS A 189 -9.61 20.59 44.01
N THR A 190 -9.18 19.36 44.30
CA THR A 190 -9.60 18.07 43.75
C THR A 190 -11.05 17.72 44.14
N MET A 191 -11.64 16.79 43.37
CA MET A 191 -12.81 15.93 43.67
C MET A 191 -14.17 16.57 43.31
N GLU A 192 -15.06 15.95 42.53
CA GLU A 192 -15.47 14.53 42.47
C GLU A 192 -15.40 13.85 41.09
#